data_AF-A0A1F8SA52-F1
#
_entry.id   AF-A0A1F8SA52-F1
#
_cell.length_a   1.000
_cell.length_b   1.000
_cell.length_c   1.000
_cell.angle_alpha   90.00
_cell.angle_beta   90.00
_cell.angle_gamma   90.00
#
_symmetry.space_group_name_H-M   'P 1'
#
loop_
_entity.id
_entity.type
_entity.pdbx_description
1 polymer ?
#
loop_
_entity_poly.entity_id
_entity_poly.type
_entity_poly.pdbx_seq_one_letter_code
_entity_poly.pdbx_strand_id
1 'polypeptide(L)'
;MHSSLIGKVEKANRYARELDRITIDRLSLTFRGDNDTHHVSLDAGQWRCTCHYFESWASCAHLLALQKVFGVMLPEDAQVSIFAAAEPALT
;
A
#
# COMPACT_ATOMS: atom_id res chain seq x y z
N MET A 1 11.74 -0.52 37.60
CA MET A 1 11.16 -1.46 36.60
C MET A 1 10.23 -0.82 35.56
N HIS A 2 9.62 0.36 35.78
CA HIS A 2 8.80 1.05 34.77
C HIS A 2 9.57 1.75 33.62
N SER A 3 10.88 1.98 33.79
CA SER A 3 11.72 2.64 32.76
C SER A 3 11.75 1.90 31.43
N SER A 4 11.63 0.56 31.45
CA SER A 4 11.62 -0.23 30.22
C SER A 4 10.34 -0.09 29.39
N LEU A 5 9.19 0.19 30.03
CA LEU A 5 7.92 0.39 29.34
C LEU A 5 7.84 1.78 28.72
N ILE A 6 8.25 2.81 29.47
CA ILE A 6 8.31 4.19 28.97
C ILE A 6 9.20 4.25 27.73
N GLY A 7 10.41 3.69 27.79
CA GLY A 7 11.31 3.66 26.64
C GLY A 7 10.76 2.87 25.43
N LYS A 8 9.92 1.84 25.64
CA LYS A 8 9.25 1.12 24.56
C LYS A 8 8.17 1.99 23.89
N VAL A 9 7.39 2.72 24.68
CA VAL A 9 6.36 3.64 24.15
C VAL A 9 7.00 4.79 23.36
N GLU A 10 8.09 5.38 23.86
CA GLU A 10 8.85 6.41 23.15
C GLU A 10 9.39 5.90 21.81
N LYS A 11 9.98 4.69 21.80
CA LYS A 11 10.46 4.05 20.57
C LYS A 11 9.32 3.78 19.59
N ALA A 12 8.19 3.24 20.05
CA ALA A 12 7.04 2.98 19.19
C ALA A 12 6.52 4.28 18.54
N ASN A 13 6.40 5.36 19.33
CA ASN A 13 6.03 6.68 18.83
C ASN A 13 7.01 7.20 17.77
N ARG A 14 8.32 7.03 17.99
CA ARG A 14 9.33 7.42 17.01
C ARG A 14 9.23 6.60 15.73
N TYR A 15 9.15 5.27 15.83
CA TYR A 15 9.06 4.38 14.67
C TYR A 15 7.82 4.63 13.82
N ALA A 16 6.69 5.00 14.43
CA ALA A 16 5.48 5.38 13.70
C ALA A 16 5.61 6.65 12.85
N ARG A 17 6.66 7.47 13.07
CA ARG A 17 6.95 8.70 12.29
C ARG A 17 8.11 8.52 11.29
N GLU A 18 8.94 7.51 11.50
CA GLU A 18 10.10 7.17 10.64
C GLU A 18 9.66 6.05 9.68
N LEU A 19 8.81 6.41 8.70
CA LEU A 19 8.12 5.45 7.82
C LEU A 19 9.08 4.63 6.95
N ASP A 20 10.26 5.16 6.64
CA ASP A 20 11.34 4.48 5.90
C ASP A 20 11.87 3.22 6.62
N ARG A 21 11.52 3.04 7.91
CA ARG A 21 11.84 1.82 8.67
C ARG A 21 10.88 0.66 8.42
N ILE A 22 9.75 0.91 7.77
CA ILE A 22 8.67 -0.05 7.62
C ILE A 22 8.58 -0.43 6.14
N THR A 23 8.60 -1.72 5.85
CA THR A 23 8.37 -2.24 4.50
C THR A 23 7.12 -3.12 4.52
N ILE A 24 6.22 -2.90 3.56
CA ILE A 24 5.02 -3.71 3.36
C ILE A 24 5.28 -4.66 2.19
N ASP A 25 5.64 -5.91 2.51
CA ASP A 25 5.91 -6.93 1.48
C ASP A 25 4.62 -7.50 0.88
N ARG A 26 3.59 -7.68 1.70
CA ARG A 26 2.30 -8.25 1.34
C ARG A 26 1.19 -7.58 2.14
N LEU A 27 0.04 -7.38 1.51
CA LEU A 27 -1.16 -6.91 2.19
C LEU A 27 -2.43 -7.53 1.61
N SER A 28 -3.45 -7.63 2.44
CA SER A 28 -4.79 -8.10 2.11
C SER A 28 -5.76 -7.30 2.94
N LEU A 29 -6.60 -6.48 2.30
CA LEU A 29 -7.52 -5.60 3.02
C LEU A 29 -8.85 -5.45 2.31
N THR A 30 -9.85 -5.06 3.09
CA THR A 30 -11.17 -4.68 2.64
C THR A 30 -11.25 -3.16 2.59
N PHE A 31 -11.51 -2.62 1.40
CA PHE A 31 -11.65 -1.19 1.13
C PHE A 31 -13.13 -0.88 0.92
N ARG A 32 -13.73 -0.09 1.82
CA ARG A 32 -15.10 0.42 1.66
C ARG A 32 -15.07 1.71 0.84
N GLY A 33 -15.46 1.62 -0.43
CA GLY A 33 -15.68 2.78 -1.27
C GLY A 33 -17.07 3.37 -1.09
N ASP A 34 -17.38 4.39 -1.88
CA ASP A 34 -18.70 5.03 -1.86
C ASP A 34 -19.80 4.12 -2.41
N ASN A 35 -19.49 3.33 -3.44
CA ASN A 35 -20.46 2.51 -4.17
C ASN A 35 -20.50 1.04 -3.69
N ASP A 36 -19.36 0.49 -3.29
CA ASP A 36 -19.23 -0.91 -2.90
C ASP A 36 -17.98 -1.13 -2.03
N THR A 37 -17.84 -2.36 -1.54
CA THR A 37 -16.69 -2.84 -0.78
C THR A 37 -15.83 -3.72 -1.68
N HIS A 38 -14.54 -3.40 -1.76
CA HIS A 38 -13.59 -4.09 -2.61
C HIS A 38 -12.47 -4.71 -1.79
N HIS A 39 -11.93 -5.83 -2.27
CA HIS A 39 -10.72 -6.40 -1.69
C HIS A 39 -9.50 -5.89 -2.45
N VAL A 40 -8.48 -5.44 -1.73
CA VAL A 40 -7.21 -4.96 -2.30
C VAL A 40 -6.07 -5.78 -1.72
N SER A 41 -5.16 -6.23 -2.58
CA SER A 41 -3.98 -6.97 -2.17
C SER A 41 -2.72 -6.52 -2.89
N LEU A 42 -1.59 -6.67 -2.22
CA LEU A 42 -0.24 -6.61 -2.78
C LEU A 42 0.42 -7.96 -2.53
N ASP A 43 0.91 -8.58 -3.60
CA ASP A 43 1.62 -9.86 -3.53
C ASP A 43 2.79 -9.89 -4.51
N ALA A 44 4.02 -10.08 -4.01
CA ALA A 44 5.21 -10.15 -4.86
C ALA A 44 5.27 -8.99 -5.87
N GLY A 45 5.08 -7.75 -5.38
CA GLY A 45 5.05 -6.54 -6.21
C GLY A 45 3.76 -6.32 -7.01
N GLN A 46 2.86 -7.31 -7.07
CA GLN A 46 1.64 -7.24 -7.88
C GLN A 46 0.44 -6.75 -7.08
N TRP A 47 -0.15 -5.65 -7.56
CA TRP A 47 -1.42 -5.14 -7.03
C TRP A 47 -2.61 -5.86 -7.63
N ARG A 48 -3.66 -6.04 -6.82
CA ARG A 48 -5.00 -6.42 -7.27
C ARG A 48 -6.05 -5.65 -6.52
N CYS A 49 -7.11 -5.26 -7.21
CA CYS A 49 -8.32 -4.74 -6.61
C CYS A 49 -9.54 -5.35 -7.30
N THR A 50 -10.55 -5.76 -6.54
CA THR A 50 -11.78 -6.36 -7.08
C THR A 50 -12.78 -5.36 -7.64
N CYS A 51 -12.39 -4.10 -7.85
CA CYS A 51 -13.26 -3.10 -8.47
C CYS A 51 -13.15 -3.16 -10.00
N HIS A 52 -14.26 -2.88 -10.70
CA HIS A 52 -14.32 -2.93 -12.17
C HIS A 52 -13.30 -2.04 -12.87
N TYR A 53 -12.96 -0.87 -12.29
CA TYR A 53 -11.99 0.03 -12.92
C TYR A 53 -10.58 -0.57 -12.95
N PHE A 54 -10.22 -1.38 -11.94
CA PHE A 54 -8.91 -2.02 -11.87
C PHE A 54 -8.75 -3.11 -12.95
N GLU A 55 -9.81 -3.86 -13.26
CA GLU A 55 -9.78 -4.90 -14.29
C GLU A 55 -9.42 -4.33 -15.67
N SER A 56 -9.87 -3.11 -15.96
CA SER A 56 -9.64 -2.45 -17.25
C SER A 56 -8.30 -1.69 -17.32
N TRP A 57 -7.84 -1.15 -16.19
CA TRP A 57 -6.75 -0.16 -16.19
C TRP A 57 -5.54 -0.57 -15.35
N ALA A 58 -5.59 -1.70 -14.65
CA ALA A 58 -4.62 -2.10 -13.63
C ALA A 58 -4.35 -0.99 -12.58
N SER A 59 -5.35 -0.12 -12.38
CA SER A 59 -5.30 1.06 -11.52
C SER A 59 -6.71 1.41 -11.07
N CYS A 60 -6.86 2.05 -9.90
CA CYS A 60 -8.14 2.53 -9.38
C CYS A 60 -7.95 3.51 -8.22
N ALA A 61 -9.03 4.17 -7.81
CA ALA A 61 -9.03 5.08 -6.66
C ALA A 61 -8.58 4.38 -5.35
N HIS A 62 -8.92 3.10 -5.17
CA HIS A 62 -8.50 2.33 -3.99
C HIS A 62 -6.99 2.13 -3.96
N LEU A 63 -6.40 1.71 -5.08
CA LEU A 63 -4.95 1.57 -5.20
C LEU A 63 -4.25 2.92 -5.01
N LEU A 64 -4.75 3.98 -5.66
CA LEU A 64 -4.28 5.35 -5.50
C LEU A 64 -4.27 5.81 -4.04
N ALA A 65 -5.31 5.49 -3.28
CA ALA A 65 -5.38 5.79 -1.86
C ALA A 65 -4.29 5.05 -1.09
N LEU A 66 -4.08 3.75 -1.34
CA LEU A 66 -3.04 2.97 -0.66
C LEU A 66 -1.62 3.43 -1.03
N GLN A 67 -1.39 3.83 -2.28
CA GLN A 67 -0.12 4.44 -2.71
C GLN A 67 0.16 5.73 -1.90
N LYS A 68 -0.87 6.56 -1.64
CA LYS A 68 -0.75 7.77 -0.81
C LYS A 68 -0.57 7.48 0.68
N VAL A 69 -1.26 6.47 1.20
CA VAL A 69 -1.20 6.09 2.63
C VAL A 69 0.14 5.44 2.96
N PHE A 70 0.63 4.55 2.10
CA PHE A 70 1.84 3.79 2.39
C PHE A 70 3.11 4.46 1.87
N GLY A 71 3.05 5.08 0.68
CA GLY A 71 4.16 5.84 0.10
C GLY A 71 5.49 5.09 0.18
N VAL A 72 6.43 5.67 0.94
CA VAL A 72 7.79 5.15 1.14
C VAL A 72 7.85 3.76 1.81
N MET A 73 6.75 3.30 2.43
CA MET A 73 6.69 1.96 3.02
C MET A 73 6.50 0.85 1.98
N LEU A 74 6.18 1.19 0.74
CA LEU A 74 6.08 0.23 -0.36
C LEU A 74 7.46 0.01 -0.99
N PRO A 75 7.81 -1.24 -1.35
CA PRO A 75 9.00 -1.48 -2.16
C PRO A 75 8.86 -0.79 -3.54
N GLU A 76 9.99 -0.46 -4.16
CA GLU A 76 10.03 0.35 -5.39
C GLU A 76 9.18 -0.25 -6.53
N ASP A 77 9.21 -1.58 -6.67
CA ASP A 77 8.44 -2.32 -7.66
C ASP A 77 6.91 -2.32 -7.40
N ALA A 78 6.50 -2.06 -6.15
CA ALA A 78 5.11 -1.89 -5.76
C ALA A 78 4.66 -0.42 -5.78
N GLN A 79 5.55 0.54 -6.02
CA GLN A 79 5.17 1.94 -6.20
C GLN A 79 4.71 2.17 -7.64
N VAL A 80 3.40 2.26 -7.83
CA VAL A 80 2.80 2.38 -9.17
C VAL A 80 2.37 3.81 -9.46
N SER A 81 2.76 4.32 -10.62
CA SER A 81 2.25 5.60 -11.14
C SER A 81 1.00 5.36 -11.98
N ILE A 82 -0.07 6.11 -11.72
CA ILE A 82 -1.28 6.07 -12.56
C ILE A 82 -1.11 6.73 -13.94
N PHE A 83 0.03 7.37 -14.18
CA PHE A 83 0.35 8.04 -15.44
C PHE A 83 1.40 7.29 -16.26
N ALA A 84 2.04 6.27 -15.70
CA ALA A 84 2.88 5.36 -16.46
C ALA A 84 1.93 4.43 -17.21
N ALA A 85 1.64 4.77 -18.47
CA ALA A 85 0.95 3.88 -19.38
C ALA A 85 1.58 2.48 -19.26
N ALA A 86 0.75 1.44 -19.12
CA ALA A 86 1.20 0.08 -19.24
C ALA A 86 2.04 -0.03 -20.51
N GLU A 87 3.37 -0.14 -20.37
CA GLU A 87 4.20 -0.54 -21.49
C GLU A 87 3.67 -1.92 -21.88
N PRO A 88 3.11 -2.08 -23.10
CA PRO A 88 2.78 -3.42 -23.55
C PRO A 88 4.09 -4.19 -23.54
N ALA A 89 4.12 -5.31 -22.83
CA ALA A 89 5.23 -6.24 -22.88
C ALA A 89 5.55 -6.50 -24.36
N LEU A 90 6.67 -5.95 -24.83
CA LEU A 90 7.17 -6.17 -26.18
C LEU A 90 7.38 -7.69 -26.31
N THR A 91 6.56 -8.31 -27.15
CA THR A 91 6.74 -9.69 -27.66
C THR A 91 7.14 -9.63 -29.11
#